data_AF-A0A7T8GX84-F1
#
_entry.id   AF-A0A7T8GX84-F1
#
_cell.length_a   1.000
_cell.length_b   1.000
_cell.length_c   1.000
_cell.angle_alpha   90.00
_cell.angle_beta   90.00
_cell.angle_gamma   90.00
#
_symmetry.space_group_name_H-M   'P 1'
#
loop_
_entity.id
_entity.type
_entity.pdbx_description
1 polymer ?
#
loop_
_entity_poly.entity_id
_entity_poly.type
_entity_poly.pdbx_seq_one_letter_code
_entity_poly.pdbx_strand_id
1 'polypeptide(L)'
;FMAPEMYDEHYDEGVDVYAFGMCMLEMATSEYPYAECTGPAQIYKKVTNGVRPQSFDKIEDPEIRDVIDQCTRLQKEERYI
;
A
#
# COMPACT_ATOMS: atom_id res chain seq x y z
N PHE A 1 4.65 -6.56 -3.18
CA PHE A 1 4.69 -5.20 -2.60
C PHE A 1 5.19 -5.29 -1.16
N MET A 2 5.85 -4.26 -0.61
CA MET A 2 6.44 -4.30 0.74
C MET A 2 5.80 -3.27 1.67
N ALA A 3 5.41 -3.73 2.84
CA ALA A 3 4.95 -2.88 3.94
C ALA A 3 6.13 -2.12 4.58
N PRO A 4 5.91 -0.96 5.21
CA PRO A 4 6.95 -0.14 5.83
C PRO A 4 7.75 -0.87 6.93
N GLU A 5 7.12 -1.76 7.68
CA GLU A 5 7.75 -2.53 8.75
C GLU A 5 8.55 -3.74 8.25
N MET A 6 8.47 -4.11 6.96
CA MET A 6 9.33 -5.16 6.38
C MET A 6 10.83 -4.82 6.43
N TYR A 7 11.14 -3.55 6.68
CA TYR A 7 12.51 -3.07 6.87
C TYR A 7 13.00 -3.24 8.31
N ASP A 8 12.10 -3.53 9.26
CA ASP A 8 12.43 -3.97 10.60
C ASP A 8 12.40 -5.51 10.63
N GLU A 9 13.32 -6.15 11.35
CA GLU A 9 13.40 -7.63 11.42
C GLU A 9 12.17 -8.28 12.10
N HIS A 10 11.22 -7.49 12.61
CA HIS A 10 10.02 -7.92 13.31
C HIS A 10 8.76 -7.55 12.53
N TYR A 11 8.33 -8.43 11.63
CA TYR A 11 7.07 -8.33 10.92
C TYR A 11 6.15 -9.52 11.25
N ASP A 12 4.85 -9.34 11.06
CA ASP A 12 3.79 -10.32 11.27
C ASP A 12 2.94 -10.50 9.99
N GLU A 13 1.77 -11.13 10.10
CA GLU A 13 0.89 -11.39 8.95
C GLU A 13 0.31 -10.10 8.35
N GLY A 14 0.41 -8.97 9.06
CA GLY A 14 -0.05 -7.66 8.58
C GLY A 14 0.65 -7.18 7.31
N VAL A 15 1.86 -7.70 7.02
CA VAL A 15 2.58 -7.38 5.77
C VAL A 15 1.91 -8.00 4.55
N ASP A 16 1.27 -9.16 4.70
CA ASP A 16 0.53 -9.82 3.63
C ASP A 16 -0.79 -9.07 3.36
N VAL A 17 -1.43 -8.52 4.40
CA VAL A 17 -2.60 -7.64 4.25
C VAL A 17 -2.24 -6.37 3.46
N TYR A 18 -1.11 -5.75 3.77
CA TYR A 18 -0.62 -4.60 3.01
C TYR A 18 -0.32 -4.97 1.56
N ALA A 19 0.35 -6.10 1.33
CA ALA A 19 0.63 -6.59 -0.02
C ALA A 19 -0.65 -6.86 -0.81
N PHE A 20 -1.67 -7.44 -0.16
CA PHE A 20 -3.00 -7.64 -0.72
C PHE A 20 -3.65 -6.32 -1.13
N GLY A 21 -3.64 -5.31 -0.26
CA GLY A 21 -4.18 -3.98 -0.58
C GLY A 21 -3.50 -3.35 -1.80
N MET A 22 -2.18 -3.50 -1.93
CA MET A 22 -1.44 -3.02 -3.10
C MET A 22 -1.73 -3.81 -4.38
N CYS A 23 -1.92 -5.14 -4.29
CA CYS A 23 -2.38 -5.94 -5.42
C CYS A 23 -3.80 -5.55 -5.86
N MET A 24 -4.69 -5.30 -4.90
CA MET A 24 -6.06 -4.86 -5.17
C MET A 24 -6.09 -3.47 -5.82
N LEU A 25 -5.21 -2.56 -5.39
CA LEU A 25 -4.98 -1.28 -6.05
C LEU A 25 -4.57 -1.47 -7.52
N GLU A 26 -3.56 -2.31 -7.78
CA GLU A 26 -3.10 -2.59 -9.15
C GLU A 26 -4.23 -3.14 -10.03
N MET A 27 -5.04 -4.06 -9.51
CA MET A 27 -6.19 -4.62 -10.24
C MET A 27 -7.28 -3.56 -10.49
N ALA A 28 -7.57 -2.71 -9.51
CA ALA A 28 -8.61 -1.68 -9.61
C ALA A 28 -8.23 -0.57 -10.60
N THR A 29 -6.95 -0.21 -10.68
CA THR A 29 -6.49 0.93 -11.48
C THR A 29 -5.79 0.53 -12.77
N SER A 30 -5.47 -0.76 -12.95
CA SER A 30 -4.60 -1.25 -14.04
C SER A 30 -3.25 -0.51 -14.13
N GLU A 31 -2.77 -0.01 -12.99
CA GLU A 31 -1.53 0.76 -12.88
C GLU A 31 -0.67 0.19 -11.77
N TYR A 32 0.64 0.08 -12.02
CA TYR A 32 1.57 -0.41 -11.01
C TYR A 32 1.65 0.58 -9.82
N PRO A 33 1.48 0.13 -8.57
CA PRO A 33 1.61 0.99 -7.40
C PRO A 33 2.95 1.73 -7.37
N TYR A 34 2.90 3.06 -7.18
CA TYR A 34 4.04 3.98 -7.21
C TYR A 34 4.75 4.09 -8.57
N ALA A 35 4.07 3.84 -9.71
CA ALA A 35 4.62 4.05 -11.04
C ALA A 35 5.16 5.47 -11.29
N GLU A 36 4.74 6.47 -10.50
CA GLU A 36 5.26 7.83 -10.56
C GLU A 36 6.67 8.00 -9.95
N CYS A 37 7.23 6.97 -9.30
CA CYS A 37 8.56 7.00 -8.71
C CYS A 37 9.62 6.49 -9.69
N THR A 38 10.80 7.12 -9.71
CA THR A 38 11.89 6.74 -10.62
C THR A 38 12.75 5.59 -10.12
N GLY A 39 12.59 5.17 -8.86
CA GLY A 39 13.31 4.03 -8.32
C GLY A 39 12.99 3.70 -6.86
N PRO A 40 13.58 2.60 -6.33
CA PRO A 40 13.24 2.04 -5.02
C PRO A 40 13.42 2.99 -3.84
N ALA A 41 14.41 3.88 -3.89
CA ALA A 41 14.65 4.85 -2.82
C ALA A 41 13.51 5.86 -2.65
N GLN A 42 12.86 6.27 -3.74
CA GLN A 42 11.70 7.16 -3.68
C GLN A 42 10.47 6.43 -3.15
N ILE A 43 10.27 5.18 -3.56
CA ILE A 43 9.19 4.32 -3.06
C ILE A 43 9.36 4.12 -1.55
N TYR A 44 10.55 3.72 -1.11
CA TYR A 44 10.88 3.56 0.32
C TYR A 44 10.53 4.81 1.13
N LYS A 45 10.96 5.99 0.65
CA LYS A 45 10.66 7.26 1.31
C LYS A 45 9.17 7.54 1.37
N LYS A 46 8.40 7.24 0.32
CA LYS A 46 6.94 7.46 0.33
C LYS A 46 6.24 6.49 1.29
N VAL A 47 6.55 5.20 1.20
CA VAL A 47 5.94 4.14 2.01
C VAL A 47 6.19 4.39 3.50
N THR A 48 7.42 4.68 3.90
CA THR A 48 7.77 4.94 5.31
C THR A 48 7.19 6.25 5.86
N ASN A 49 6.82 7.20 5.00
CA ASN A 49 6.12 8.42 5.39
C ASN A 49 4.59 8.33 5.23
N GLY A 50 4.03 7.14 4.92
CA GLY A 50 2.59 6.94 4.75
C GLY A 50 2.01 7.64 3.51
N VAL A 51 2.83 8.02 2.54
CA VAL A 51 2.40 8.65 1.30
C VAL A 51 1.92 7.57 0.34
N ARG A 52 0.65 7.62 -0.06
CA ARG A 52 0.02 6.64 -0.96
C ARG A 52 0.47 6.80 -2.43
N PRO A 53 0.33 5.75 -3.26
CA PRO A 53 0.49 5.85 -4.71
C PRO A 53 -0.48 6.86 -5.32
N GLN A 54 -0.08 7.54 -6.39
CA GLN A 54 -1.01 8.42 -7.14
C GLN A 54 -2.20 7.67 -7.74
N SER A 55 -2.03 6.38 -8.06
CA SER A 55 -3.11 5.54 -8.56
C SER A 55 -4.25 5.37 -7.54
N PHE A 56 -4.00 5.54 -6.24
CA PHE A 56 -5.04 5.44 -5.20
C PHE A 56 -6.18 6.45 -5.41
N ASP A 57 -5.89 7.64 -5.93
CA ASP A 57 -6.89 8.66 -6.21
C ASP A 57 -7.71 8.39 -7.49
N LYS A 58 -7.33 7.36 -8.26
CA LYS A 58 -8.02 6.91 -9.48
C LYS A 58 -9.04 5.80 -9.21
N ILE A 59 -9.14 5.31 -7.97
CA ILE A 59 -10.14 4.30 -7.61
C ILE A 59 -11.54 4.94 -7.66
N GLU A 60 -12.39 4.44 -8.53
CA GLU A 60 -13.75 4.96 -8.71
C GLU A 60 -14.75 4.40 -7.70
N ASP A 61 -14.60 3.11 -7.36
CA ASP A 61 -15.50 2.41 -6.44
C ASP A 61 -15.16 2.74 -4.97
N PRO A 62 -16.08 3.34 -4.20
CA PRO A 62 -15.83 3.73 -2.81
C PRO A 62 -15.58 2.56 -1.87
N GLU A 63 -16.20 1.40 -2.10
CA GLU A 63 -16.01 0.22 -1.26
C GLU A 63 -14.64 -0.39 -1.49
N ILE A 64 -14.21 -0.50 -2.76
CA ILE A 64 -12.85 -0.92 -3.12
C ILE A 64 -11.82 0.05 -2.52
N ARG A 65 -12.10 1.36 -2.59
CA ARG A 65 -11.23 2.39 -2.02
C ARG A 65 -11.06 2.22 -0.52
N ASP A 66 -12.14 2.00 0.22
CA ASP A 66 -12.09 1.79 1.67
C ASP A 66 -11.31 0.52 2.01
N VAL A 67 -11.54 -0.59 1.31
CA VAL A 67 -10.78 -1.84 1.53
C VAL A 67 -9.28 -1.62 1.33
N ILE A 68 -8.88 -0.98 0.23
CA ILE A 68 -7.47 -0.67 -0.03
C ILE A 68 -6.91 0.29 1.01
N ASP A 69 -7.65 1.33 1.40
CA ASP A 69 -7.25 2.30 2.43
C ASP A 69 -6.88 1.60 3.74
N GLN A 70 -7.75 0.71 4.18
CA GLN A 70 -7.62 -0.03 5.43
C GLN A 70 -6.48 -1.05 5.37
N CYS A 71 -6.37 -1.81 4.27
CA CYS A 71 -5.27 -2.76 4.09
C CYS A 71 -3.89 -2.08 4.03
N THR A 72 -3.81 -0.84 3.53
CA THR A 72 -2.54 -0.14 3.27
C THR A 72 -2.17 0.93 4.31
N ARG A 73 -2.78 0.90 5.50
CA ARG A 73 -2.43 1.82 6.59
C ARG A 73 -0.99 1.68 7.05
N LEU A 74 -0.41 2.81 7.46
CA LEU A 74 0.97 2.90 7.94
C LEU A 74 1.17 2.07 9.21
N GLN A 75 0.29 2.26 10.20
CA GLN A 75 0.29 1.47 11.43
C GLN A 75 -0.38 0.13 11.15
N LYS A 76 0.35 -0.97 11.36
CA LYS A 76 -0.14 -2.32 11.05
C LYS A 76 -1.35 -2.71 11.91
N GLU A 77 -1.44 -2.19 13.12
CA GLU A 77 -2.53 -2.43 14.07
C GLU A 77 -3.86 -1.81 13.61
N GLU A 78 -3.80 -0.87 12.66
CA GLU A 78 -4.99 -0.24 12.08
C GLU A 78 -5.50 -0.95 10.82
N ARG A 79 -4.78 -1.97 10.33
CA ARG A 79 -5.16 -2.74 9.14
C ARG A 79 -6.25 -3.75 9.46
N TYR A 80 -7.00 -4.19 8.44
CA TYR A 80 -7.95 -5.31 8.59
C TYR A 80 -7.19 -6.59 9.02
N ILE A 81 -7.73 -7.30 10.01
CA ILE A 81 -7.24 -8.60 10.52
C ILE A 81 -8.41 -9.58 10.55
#